data_AF-A0A3Q0EP25-F1
#
_entry.id   AF-A0A3Q0EP25-F1
#
_cell.length_a   1.000
_cell.length_b   1.000
_cell.length_c   1.000
_cell.angle_alpha   90.00
_cell.angle_beta   90.00
_cell.angle_gamma   90.00
#
_symmetry.space_group_name_H-M   'P 1'
#
loop_
_entity.id
_entity.type
_entity.pdbx_description
1 polymer ?
#
loop_
_entity_poly.entity_id
_entity_poly.type
_entity_poly.pdbx_seq_one_letter_code
_entity_poly.pdbx_strand_id
1 'polypeptide(L)'
;TLLIFNNEKGFSPENIESICSVGKSTKKDNRSSGYIGEKGIGFKSVFLLTVHPYIFSNGYRIRFSEKPCPDCDIGYIVPEWVEEKPTIDDIKKIYGGAAGSLPTTTLILPLKPDKVNPVKQQLSSIDPEVMLEDNEDPKLNIENAVSVSSEINFCTRKNMNAESYTLHLSAEENGKSENGCSYYMWKQKFPVRLENVVERRRNVQEWTVTLAFPNQERLHRGKSLPGIYAFLPTEM
;
A
#
# COMPACT_ATOMS: atom_id res chain seq x y z
N THR A 1 -8.28 14.93 7.70
CA THR A 1 -6.95 14.45 7.30
C THR A 1 -6.96 12.95 7.24
N LEU A 2 -6.34 12.37 6.21
CA LEU A 2 -6.06 10.94 6.12
C LEU A 2 -4.59 10.73 6.50
N LEU A 3 -4.34 9.77 7.40
CA LEU A 3 -3.01 9.34 7.83
C LEU A 3 -2.78 7.93 7.35
N ILE A 4 -1.61 7.68 6.77
CA ILE A 4 -1.22 6.36 6.26
C ILE A 4 0.13 6.04 6.88
N PHE A 5 0.21 4.87 7.50
CA PHE A 5 1.39 4.38 8.18
C PHE A 5 1.89 3.15 7.44
N ASN A 6 3.19 3.11 7.13
CA ASN A 6 3.84 2.01 6.45
C ASN A 6 5.17 1.68 7.16
N ASN A 7 5.35 0.41 7.46
CA ASN A 7 6.45 -0.17 8.25
C ASN A 7 7.54 -0.83 7.40
N GLU A 8 7.50 -0.71 6.07
CA GLU A 8 8.53 -1.21 5.17
C GLU A 8 9.87 -0.48 5.35
N LYS A 9 10.80 -0.68 4.40
CA LYS A 9 12.15 -0.08 4.40
C LYS A 9 12.15 1.45 4.35
N GLY A 10 11.03 2.07 3.95
CA GLY A 10 10.90 3.50 3.75
C GLY A 10 11.61 4.04 2.50
N PHE A 11 11.60 5.36 2.34
CA PHE A 11 12.13 6.03 1.16
C PHE A 11 13.65 6.07 1.17
N SER A 12 14.25 5.63 0.07
CA SER A 12 15.65 5.88 -0.27
C SER A 12 15.81 7.24 -0.99
N PRO A 13 17.04 7.79 -1.10
CA PRO A 13 17.29 8.99 -1.89
C PRO A 13 16.77 8.88 -3.32
N GLU A 14 16.95 7.73 -3.97
CA GLU A 14 16.48 7.48 -5.33
C GLU A 14 14.94 7.51 -5.40
N ASN A 15 14.26 7.04 -4.35
CA ASN A 15 12.80 7.13 -4.28
C ASN A 15 12.34 8.59 -4.21
N ILE A 16 13.03 9.42 -3.42
CA ILE A 16 12.75 10.86 -3.32
C ILE A 16 12.99 11.55 -4.66
N GLU A 17 14.12 11.29 -5.33
CA GLU A 17 14.39 11.83 -6.67
C GLU A 17 13.30 11.43 -7.68
N SER A 18 12.82 10.20 -7.60
CA SER A 18 11.79 9.69 -8.50
C SER A 18 10.44 10.37 -8.31
N ILE A 19 10.00 10.60 -7.05
CA ILE A 19 8.74 11.31 -6.80
C ILE A 19 8.83 12.80 -7.18
N CYS A 20 10.02 13.39 -7.10
CA CYS A 20 10.29 14.76 -7.53
C CYS A 20 10.48 14.90 -9.05
N SER A 21 10.37 13.81 -9.80
CA SER A 21 10.55 13.81 -11.25
C SER A 21 9.22 13.70 -12.02
N VAL A 22 9.21 14.14 -13.27
CA VAL A 22 8.13 13.86 -14.23
C VAL A 22 8.58 12.74 -15.16
N GLY A 23 7.84 11.61 -15.19
CA GLY A 23 8.10 10.53 -16.14
C GLY A 23 9.34 9.67 -15.87
N LYS A 24 10.04 9.85 -14.75
CA LYS A 24 11.15 8.98 -14.29
C LYS A 24 10.72 8.24 -13.02
N SER A 25 10.38 6.96 -13.16
CA SER A 25 10.11 6.05 -12.05
C SER A 25 11.35 5.20 -11.73
N THR A 26 11.73 5.07 -10.46
CA THR A 26 12.76 4.10 -10.01
C THR A 26 12.39 2.66 -10.33
N LYS A 27 11.11 2.38 -10.56
CA LYS A 27 10.63 1.04 -10.93
C LYS A 27 10.85 0.71 -12.41
N LYS A 28 11.36 1.67 -13.21
CA LYS A 28 11.67 1.47 -14.63
C LYS A 28 12.87 0.54 -14.86
N ASP A 29 13.78 0.42 -13.90
CA ASP A 29 14.97 -0.43 -14.01
C ASP A 29 14.83 -1.78 -13.29
N ASN A 30 13.81 -1.94 -12.43
CA ASN A 30 13.47 -3.19 -11.75
C ASN A 30 12.34 -3.95 -12.47
N ARG A 31 12.44 -4.09 -13.80
CA ARG A 31 11.37 -4.65 -14.65
C ARG A 31 11.15 -6.16 -14.47
N SER A 32 12.09 -6.86 -13.83
CA SER A 32 12.04 -8.31 -13.62
C SER A 32 11.19 -8.73 -12.42
N SER A 33 10.89 -7.81 -11.50
CA SER A 33 10.21 -8.10 -10.22
C SER A 33 8.72 -7.75 -10.22
N GLY A 34 8.14 -7.36 -11.35
CA GLY A 34 6.68 -7.17 -11.47
C GLY A 34 6.10 -5.95 -10.75
N TYR A 35 6.93 -5.03 -10.24
CA TYR A 35 6.47 -3.82 -9.56
C TYR A 35 5.65 -2.89 -10.49
N ILE A 36 4.52 -2.36 -9.99
CA ILE A 36 3.73 -1.32 -10.68
C ILE A 36 4.22 0.10 -10.37
N GLY A 37 3.92 1.04 -11.26
CA GLY A 37 4.25 2.45 -11.08
C GLY A 37 5.43 2.94 -11.93
N GLU A 38 5.83 2.19 -12.96
CA GLU A 38 6.88 2.51 -13.94
C GLU A 38 6.68 3.89 -14.62
N LYS A 39 5.44 4.41 -14.62
CA LYS A 39 5.10 5.72 -15.19
C LYS A 39 5.39 6.91 -14.25
N GLY A 40 5.60 6.68 -12.95
CA GLY A 40 5.86 7.74 -11.97
C GLY A 40 4.65 8.65 -11.70
N ILE A 41 3.44 8.19 -12.02
CA ILE A 41 2.18 8.94 -11.82
C ILE A 41 1.42 8.54 -10.56
N GLY A 42 1.75 7.39 -9.96
CA GLY A 42 0.99 6.81 -8.85
C GLY A 42 0.91 7.75 -7.65
N PHE A 43 2.06 8.24 -7.18
CA PHE A 43 2.08 9.21 -6.08
C PHE A 43 1.32 10.50 -6.41
N LYS A 44 1.39 10.99 -7.66
CA LYS A 44 0.75 12.25 -8.06
C LYS A 44 -0.78 12.21 -7.99
N SER A 45 -1.39 11.02 -7.97
CA SER A 45 -2.83 10.87 -7.76
C SER A 45 -3.32 11.43 -6.42
N VAL A 46 -2.44 11.54 -5.41
CA VAL A 46 -2.80 12.13 -4.10
C VAL A 46 -3.28 13.57 -4.22
N PHE A 47 -2.91 14.30 -5.28
CA PHE A 47 -3.36 15.68 -5.52
C PHE A 47 -4.84 15.79 -5.91
N LEU A 48 -5.47 14.68 -6.30
CA LEU A 48 -6.93 14.61 -6.41
C LEU A 48 -7.62 14.75 -5.04
N LEU A 49 -6.89 14.42 -3.96
CA LEU A 49 -7.41 14.35 -2.60
C LEU A 49 -6.88 15.47 -1.70
N THR A 50 -5.64 15.93 -1.88
CA THR A 50 -4.99 16.93 -1.01
C THR A 50 -4.24 17.97 -1.83
N VAL A 51 -4.14 19.19 -1.31
CA VAL A 51 -3.29 20.25 -1.88
C VAL A 51 -1.84 20.12 -1.39
N HIS A 52 -1.64 19.54 -0.20
CA HIS A 52 -0.34 19.45 0.46
C HIS A 52 -0.13 18.05 1.04
N PRO A 53 0.34 17.07 0.25
CA PRO A 53 0.74 15.77 0.80
C PRO A 53 2.08 15.90 1.54
N TYR A 54 2.18 15.29 2.72
CA TYR A 54 3.42 15.23 3.50
C TYR A 54 3.95 13.80 3.52
N ILE A 55 5.28 13.67 3.50
CA ILE A 55 6.02 12.43 3.61
C ILE A 55 7.03 12.57 4.75
N PHE A 56 6.92 11.68 5.73
CA PHE A 56 7.91 11.48 6.77
C PHE A 56 8.48 10.08 6.60
N SER A 57 9.76 9.97 6.26
CA SER A 57 10.37 8.65 6.02
C SER A 57 11.89 8.71 6.15
N ASN A 58 12.52 7.81 6.91
CA ASN A 58 13.99 7.71 7.03
C ASN A 58 14.71 9.07 7.25
N GLY A 59 14.12 9.94 8.07
CA GLY A 59 14.67 11.28 8.35
C GLY A 59 14.23 12.37 7.38
N TYR A 60 13.66 12.04 6.21
CA TYR A 60 12.99 13.03 5.35
C TYR A 60 11.73 13.55 6.03
N ARG A 61 11.55 14.88 6.00
CA ARG A 61 10.37 15.59 6.49
C ARG A 61 9.95 16.58 5.40
N ILE A 62 9.30 16.08 4.37
CA ILE A 62 9.00 16.86 3.16
C ILE A 62 7.50 16.95 2.93
N ARG A 63 7.08 18.03 2.27
CA ARG A 63 5.73 18.19 1.71
C ARG A 63 5.82 18.60 0.26
N PHE A 64 4.78 18.31 -0.50
CA PHE A 64 4.60 18.86 -1.84
C PHE A 64 3.42 19.84 -1.83
N SER A 65 3.31 20.61 -2.91
CA SER A 65 2.23 21.58 -3.10
C SER A 65 1.65 21.45 -4.50
N GLU A 66 0.32 21.51 -4.61
CA GLU A 66 -0.37 21.67 -5.90
C GLU A 66 -0.03 23.01 -6.55
N LYS A 67 0.25 24.03 -5.72
CA LYS A 67 0.62 25.37 -6.19
C LYS A 67 2.07 25.39 -6.65
N PRO A 68 2.40 26.18 -7.70
CA PRO A 68 3.76 26.40 -8.12
C PRO A 68 4.64 26.93 -6.99
N CYS A 69 5.85 26.39 -6.89
CA CYS A 69 6.90 26.91 -6.03
C CYS A 69 7.30 28.32 -6.50
N PRO A 70 7.44 29.32 -5.61
CA PRO A 70 7.82 30.68 -5.99
C PRO A 70 9.17 30.79 -6.71
N ASP A 71 10.11 29.88 -6.41
CA ASP A 71 11.49 29.96 -6.92
C ASP A 71 11.65 29.41 -8.34
N CYS A 72 10.76 28.50 -8.76
CA CYS A 72 10.89 27.81 -10.05
C CYS A 72 9.58 27.69 -10.85
N ASP A 73 8.46 28.21 -10.33
CA ASP A 73 7.12 28.17 -10.93
C ASP A 73 6.65 26.75 -11.31
N ILE A 74 7.12 25.75 -10.56
CA ILE A 74 6.75 24.33 -10.75
C ILE A 74 6.04 23.83 -9.50
N GLY A 75 4.89 23.19 -9.68
CA GLY A 75 4.13 22.51 -8.62
C GLY A 75 4.26 20.99 -8.67
N TYR A 76 3.59 20.29 -7.74
CA TYR A 76 3.42 18.84 -7.63
C TYR A 76 4.67 18.01 -7.33
N ILE A 77 5.84 18.46 -7.76
CA ILE A 77 7.09 17.68 -7.78
C ILE A 77 8.23 18.35 -7.02
N VAL A 78 8.04 19.59 -6.58
CA VAL A 78 9.06 20.31 -5.79
C VAL A 78 8.80 19.98 -4.32
N PRO A 79 9.75 19.30 -3.64
CA PRO A 79 9.61 19.03 -2.23
C PRO A 79 9.99 20.29 -1.43
N GLU A 80 9.22 20.57 -0.39
CA GLU A 80 9.52 21.60 0.59
C GLU A 80 9.78 20.94 1.94
N TRP A 81 10.83 21.36 2.64
CA TRP A 81 11.14 20.84 3.96
C TRP A 81 10.15 21.35 5.01
N VAL A 82 9.78 20.50 5.96
CA VAL A 82 8.78 20.79 6.99
C VAL A 82 9.50 21.01 8.32
N GLU A 83 9.63 22.28 8.71
CA GLU A 83 10.31 22.65 9.97
C GLU A 83 9.37 22.60 11.18
N GLU A 84 8.19 23.20 11.08
CA GLU A 84 7.34 23.44 12.25
C GLU A 84 6.26 22.37 12.47
N LYS A 85 5.31 22.22 11.54
CA LYS A 85 4.14 21.36 11.71
C LYS A 85 3.78 20.55 10.46
N PRO A 86 3.32 19.29 10.63
CA PRO A 86 3.19 18.56 11.89
C PRO A 86 4.55 18.10 12.44
N THR A 87 4.71 18.11 13.76
CA THR A 87 5.90 17.59 14.43
C THR A 87 5.86 16.07 14.50
N ILE A 88 7.03 15.43 14.69
CA ILE A 88 7.10 13.99 14.96
C ILE A 88 6.27 13.60 16.19
N ASP A 89 6.21 14.48 17.19
CA ASP A 89 5.44 14.23 18.41
C ASP A 89 3.93 14.33 18.17
N ASP A 90 3.47 15.21 17.27
CA ASP A 90 2.07 15.24 16.85
C ASP A 90 1.67 13.92 16.19
N ILE A 91 2.54 13.37 15.35
CA ILE A 91 2.31 12.08 14.67
C ILE A 91 2.27 10.95 15.70
N LYS A 92 3.22 10.90 16.65
CA LYS A 92 3.26 9.88 17.72
C LYS A 92 2.00 9.88 18.59
N LYS A 93 1.50 11.07 18.94
CA LYS A 93 0.27 11.20 19.73
C LYS A 93 -0.93 10.58 19.03
N ILE A 94 -1.02 10.74 17.71
CA ILE A 94 -2.14 10.21 16.91
C ILE A 94 -1.98 8.71 16.67
N TYR A 95 -0.76 8.23 16.45
CA TYR A 95 -0.49 6.80 16.23
C TYR A 95 -0.83 5.94 17.46
N GLY A 96 -0.78 6.52 18.66
CA GLY A 96 -1.05 5.82 19.91
C GLY A 96 0.23 5.70 20.71
N GLY A 97 0.52 6.72 21.52
CA GLY A 97 1.78 6.93 22.24
C GLY A 97 2.22 5.87 23.27
N ALA A 98 1.71 4.64 23.20
CA ALA A 98 2.03 3.54 24.12
C ALA A 98 2.88 2.41 23.48
N ALA A 99 3.00 2.32 22.15
CA ALA A 99 3.69 1.21 21.48
C ALA A 99 4.79 1.68 20.52
N GLY A 100 6.03 1.75 21.01
CA GLY A 100 7.23 1.69 20.17
C GLY A 100 7.59 2.89 19.29
N SER A 101 8.54 2.67 18.39
CA SER A 101 8.99 3.63 17.37
C SER A 101 7.91 3.86 16.31
N LEU A 102 7.83 5.08 15.77
CA LEU A 102 6.96 5.34 14.62
C LEU A 102 7.27 4.39 13.45
N PRO A 103 6.26 4.05 12.63
CA PRO A 103 6.45 3.38 11.36
C PRO A 103 7.47 4.11 10.49
N THR A 104 8.25 3.35 9.73
CA THR A 104 9.35 3.87 8.90
C THR A 104 8.90 4.97 7.95
N THR A 105 7.67 4.87 7.44
CA THR A 105 7.05 5.87 6.57
C THR A 105 5.68 6.28 7.08
N THR A 106 5.44 7.58 7.17
CA THR A 106 4.13 8.17 7.43
C THR A 106 3.77 9.14 6.31
N LEU A 107 2.62 8.94 5.68
CA LEU A 107 2.02 9.88 4.75
C LEU A 107 0.88 10.63 5.43
N ILE A 108 0.87 11.95 5.30
CA ILE A 108 -0.18 12.81 5.85
C ILE A 108 -0.85 13.53 4.70
N LEU A 109 -2.15 13.30 4.54
CA LEU A 109 -2.94 13.85 3.46
C LEU A 109 -4.08 14.71 4.06
N PRO A 110 -3.86 16.02 4.24
CA PRO A 110 -4.92 16.97 4.55
C PRO A 110 -5.93 17.03 3.38
N LEU A 111 -6.99 16.24 3.49
CA LEU A 111 -7.98 16.11 2.42
C LEU A 111 -8.67 17.45 2.12
N LYS A 112 -8.95 17.69 0.83
CA LYS A 112 -9.84 18.76 0.37
C LYS A 112 -11.21 18.58 1.05
N PRO A 113 -11.90 19.66 1.46
CA PRO A 113 -13.12 19.56 2.28
C PRO A 113 -14.21 18.68 1.65
N ASP A 114 -14.37 18.73 0.33
CA ASP A 114 -15.34 17.93 -0.44
C ASP A 114 -14.97 16.44 -0.52
N LYS A 115 -13.71 16.08 -0.27
CA LYS A 115 -13.20 14.70 -0.36
C LYS A 115 -13.27 13.94 0.97
N VAL A 116 -13.48 14.62 2.09
CA VAL A 116 -13.46 13.97 3.42
C VAL A 116 -14.52 12.88 3.55
N ASN A 117 -15.79 13.18 3.22
CA ASN A 117 -16.88 12.21 3.37
C ASN A 117 -16.81 11.08 2.33
N PRO A 118 -16.56 11.36 1.03
CA PRO A 118 -16.39 10.30 0.04
C PRO A 118 -15.24 9.33 0.38
N VAL A 119 -14.08 9.84 0.81
CA VAL A 119 -12.94 9.00 1.18
C VAL A 119 -13.28 8.13 2.39
N LYS A 120 -13.95 8.68 3.41
CA LYS A 120 -14.40 7.89 4.57
C LYS A 120 -15.34 6.76 4.15
N GLN A 121 -16.36 7.05 3.35
CA GLN A 121 -17.31 6.05 2.86
C GLN A 121 -16.61 4.96 2.03
N GLN A 122 -15.69 5.36 1.16
CA GLN A 122 -14.92 4.42 0.35
C GLN A 122 -14.05 3.52 1.23
N LEU A 123 -13.27 4.07 2.17
CA LEU A 123 -12.43 3.29 3.09
C LEU A 123 -13.23 2.34 3.96
N SER A 124 -14.43 2.74 4.42
CA SER A 124 -15.34 1.85 5.16
C SER A 124 -15.88 0.70 4.31
N SER A 125 -16.03 0.91 2.99
CA SER A 125 -16.55 -0.09 2.04
C SER A 125 -15.50 -1.05 1.47
N ILE A 126 -14.20 -0.78 1.73
CA ILE A 126 -13.11 -1.67 1.32
C ILE A 126 -13.25 -2.99 2.07
N ASP A 127 -13.18 -4.07 1.30
CA ASP A 127 -13.22 -5.41 1.85
C ASP A 127 -11.89 -5.73 2.55
N PRO A 128 -11.89 -6.18 3.82
CA PRO A 128 -10.67 -6.62 4.50
C PRO A 128 -9.84 -7.62 3.68
N GLU A 129 -10.48 -8.45 2.86
CA GLU A 129 -9.80 -9.45 2.01
C GLU A 129 -8.85 -8.82 0.96
N VAL A 130 -8.97 -7.51 0.65
CA VAL A 130 -8.02 -6.79 -0.21
C VAL A 130 -6.60 -6.82 0.37
N MET A 131 -6.45 -6.91 1.69
CA MET A 131 -5.15 -6.96 2.36
C MET A 131 -4.45 -8.31 2.26
N LEU A 132 -5.10 -9.36 1.74
CA LEU A 132 -4.48 -10.68 1.59
C LEU A 132 -3.37 -10.70 0.53
N GLU A 133 -3.34 -9.71 -0.37
CA GLU A 133 -2.35 -9.62 -1.46
C GLU A 133 -1.01 -8.99 -1.05
N ASP A 134 -0.97 -8.25 0.06
CA ASP A 134 0.23 -7.52 0.51
C ASP A 134 0.97 -8.30 1.60
N ASN A 135 1.93 -9.14 1.19
CA ASN A 135 2.72 -9.96 2.10
C ASN A 135 4.15 -10.16 1.59
N GLU A 136 4.98 -9.12 1.71
CA GLU A 136 6.44 -9.29 1.66
C GLU A 136 7.07 -9.50 3.05
N ASP A 137 6.41 -9.14 4.18
CA ASP A 137 6.90 -9.45 5.53
C ASP A 137 5.79 -9.38 6.62
N PRO A 138 5.38 -10.50 7.26
CA PRO A 138 4.27 -10.54 8.22
C PRO A 138 4.64 -10.10 9.66
N LYS A 139 5.91 -9.77 9.93
CA LYS A 139 6.41 -9.57 11.31
C LYS A 139 6.07 -8.24 11.97
N LEU A 140 5.43 -7.28 11.29
CA LEU A 140 5.40 -5.89 11.75
C LEU A 140 4.02 -5.19 11.71
N ASN A 141 2.91 -5.90 11.53
CA ASN A 141 1.59 -5.25 11.44
C ASN A 141 0.94 -5.10 12.83
N ILE A 142 1.05 -3.91 13.43
CA ILE A 142 0.29 -3.52 14.63
C ILE A 142 -0.54 -2.25 14.33
N GLU A 143 -1.86 -2.39 14.53
CA GLU A 143 -2.94 -1.41 14.80
C GLU A 143 -3.24 -0.34 13.71
N ASN A 144 -4.45 -0.17 13.12
CA ASN A 144 -5.81 -0.60 13.47
C ASN A 144 -6.79 -0.63 12.25
N ALA A 145 -7.92 -1.33 12.46
CA ALA A 145 -9.10 -1.63 11.63
C ALA A 145 -9.10 -2.96 10.88
N VAL A 146 -7.98 -3.36 10.25
CA VAL A 146 -7.78 -4.71 9.70
C VAL A 146 -6.31 -5.08 9.88
N SER A 147 -6.04 -6.21 10.50
CA SER A 147 -4.69 -6.71 10.77
C SER A 147 -4.51 -8.13 10.24
N VAL A 148 -3.36 -8.37 9.60
CA VAL A 148 -2.88 -9.71 9.25
C VAL A 148 -1.94 -10.15 10.36
N SER A 149 -2.37 -11.08 11.22
CA SER A 149 -1.74 -11.30 12.53
C SER A 149 -0.77 -12.49 12.59
N SER A 150 -0.70 -13.36 11.58
CA SER A 150 0.37 -14.39 11.52
C SER A 150 0.36 -15.19 10.22
N GLU A 151 1.56 -15.64 9.82
CA GLU A 151 1.76 -16.79 8.92
C GLU A 151 1.93 -18.07 9.75
N ILE A 152 1.04 -19.04 9.59
CA ILE A 152 1.15 -20.36 10.21
C ILE A 152 1.28 -21.40 9.09
N ASN A 153 2.23 -22.35 9.25
CA ASN A 153 2.42 -23.50 8.36
C ASN A 153 2.86 -23.17 6.92
N PHE A 154 3.96 -22.43 6.76
CA PHE A 154 4.60 -22.22 5.46
C PHE A 154 5.18 -23.55 4.91
N CYS A 155 4.68 -24.00 3.77
CA CYS A 155 5.16 -25.19 3.07
C CYS A 155 5.48 -24.82 1.62
N THR A 156 6.76 -24.88 1.25
CA THR A 156 7.20 -24.73 -0.16
C THR A 156 7.27 -26.10 -0.82
N ARG A 157 6.47 -26.33 -1.86
CA ARG A 157 6.68 -27.49 -2.74
C ARG A 157 7.49 -27.06 -3.96
N LYS A 158 8.82 -27.26 -3.87
CA LYS A 158 9.80 -26.93 -4.93
C LYS A 158 9.48 -27.56 -6.30
N ASN A 159 8.68 -28.62 -6.35
CA ASN A 159 8.36 -29.35 -7.58
C ASN A 159 7.32 -28.63 -8.48
N MET A 160 6.69 -27.54 -8.03
CA MET A 160 5.61 -26.87 -8.77
C MET A 160 5.72 -25.34 -8.84
N ASN A 161 6.82 -24.73 -8.37
CA ASN A 161 6.93 -23.27 -8.17
C ASN A 161 5.72 -22.68 -7.42
N ALA A 162 5.23 -23.45 -6.42
CA ALA A 162 4.06 -23.13 -5.64
C ALA A 162 4.39 -23.10 -4.15
N GLU A 163 3.85 -22.09 -3.48
CA GLU A 163 3.97 -21.84 -2.05
C GLU A 163 2.57 -21.90 -1.43
N SER A 164 2.47 -22.54 -0.26
CA SER A 164 1.24 -22.55 0.53
C SER A 164 1.52 -22.09 1.94
N TYR A 165 0.67 -21.22 2.48
CA TYR A 165 0.77 -20.68 3.83
C TYR A 165 -0.62 -20.36 4.38
N THR A 166 -0.76 -20.27 5.71
CA THR A 166 -2.01 -19.86 6.35
C THR A 166 -1.87 -18.44 6.84
N LEU A 167 -2.82 -17.57 6.52
CA LEU A 167 -2.85 -16.16 6.90
C LEU A 167 -4.06 -15.90 7.79
N HIS A 168 -3.86 -15.33 8.97
CA HIS A 168 -4.96 -14.92 9.84
C HIS A 168 -5.30 -13.44 9.66
N LEU A 169 -6.52 -13.15 9.21
CA LEU A 169 -7.03 -11.80 8.99
C LEU A 169 -8.04 -11.46 10.09
N SER A 170 -7.84 -10.36 10.80
CA SER A 170 -8.79 -9.85 11.80
C SER A 170 -9.21 -8.44 11.45
N ALA A 171 -10.49 -8.11 11.63
CA ALA A 171 -10.99 -6.76 11.55
C ALA A 171 -11.48 -6.32 12.94
N GLU A 172 -11.12 -5.11 13.36
CA GLU A 172 -11.67 -4.51 14.58
C GLU A 172 -12.62 -3.37 14.17
N GLU A 173 -13.89 -3.50 14.54
CA GLU A 173 -14.89 -2.45 14.35
C GLU A 173 -15.46 -2.02 15.71
N ASN A 174 -15.27 -0.74 16.05
CA ASN A 174 -15.82 -0.10 17.26
C ASN A 174 -15.47 -0.78 18.60
N GLY A 175 -14.24 -1.29 18.76
CA GLY A 175 -13.76 -1.84 20.03
C GLY A 175 -14.41 -3.18 20.44
N LYS A 176 -15.16 -3.81 19.54
CA LYS A 176 -15.55 -5.22 19.64
C LYS A 176 -14.73 -5.98 18.60
N SER A 177 -13.97 -6.97 19.03
CA SER A 177 -13.25 -7.86 18.11
C SER A 177 -14.27 -8.62 17.27
N GLU A 178 -14.32 -8.40 15.96
CA GLU A 178 -14.90 -9.42 15.09
C GLU A 178 -13.95 -10.63 15.13
N ASN A 179 -14.52 -11.84 15.18
CA ASN A 179 -13.73 -13.06 15.09
C ASN A 179 -12.95 -13.01 13.77
N GLY A 180 -11.63 -13.08 13.84
CA GLY A 180 -10.79 -13.12 12.65
C GLY A 180 -11.08 -14.36 11.80
N CYS A 181 -10.76 -14.29 10.52
CA CYS A 181 -10.87 -15.38 9.56
C CYS A 181 -9.47 -15.84 9.13
N SER A 182 -9.22 -17.14 9.20
CA SER A 182 -7.99 -17.74 8.68
C SER A 182 -8.17 -18.09 7.21
N TYR A 183 -7.16 -17.84 6.39
CA TYR A 183 -7.14 -18.15 4.96
C TYR A 183 -6.00 -19.10 4.65
N TYR A 184 -6.30 -20.20 3.95
CA TYR A 184 -5.31 -21.00 3.28
C TYR A 184 -4.94 -20.35 1.96
N MET A 185 -3.70 -19.90 1.87
CA MET A 185 -3.15 -19.22 0.72
C MET A 185 -2.38 -20.22 -0.12
N TRP A 186 -2.64 -20.23 -1.42
CA TRP A 186 -1.87 -20.95 -2.41
C TRP A 186 -1.40 -19.99 -3.48
N LYS A 187 -0.09 -19.79 -3.57
CA LYS A 187 0.56 -18.85 -4.48
C LYS A 187 1.39 -19.63 -5.47
N GLN A 188 1.09 -19.52 -6.77
CA GLN A 188 1.87 -20.20 -7.81
C GLN A 188 2.34 -19.20 -8.86
N LYS A 189 3.62 -19.36 -9.24
CA LYS A 189 4.22 -18.64 -10.37
C LYS A 189 4.02 -19.44 -11.65
N PHE A 190 3.63 -18.74 -12.71
CA PHE A 190 3.43 -19.28 -14.04
C PHE A 190 4.33 -18.52 -15.03
N PRO A 191 4.92 -19.19 -16.03
CA PRO A 191 5.64 -18.49 -17.08
C PRO A 191 4.68 -17.69 -17.97
N VAL A 192 5.13 -16.52 -18.43
CA VAL A 192 4.41 -15.72 -19.42
C VAL A 192 4.57 -16.39 -20.78
N ARG A 193 3.45 -16.72 -21.43
CA ARG A 193 3.46 -17.27 -22.79
C ARG A 193 3.98 -16.23 -23.78
N LEU A 194 4.73 -16.65 -24.80
CA LEU A 194 5.32 -15.76 -25.81
C LEU A 194 4.28 -14.88 -26.50
N GLU A 195 3.09 -15.42 -26.76
CA GLU A 195 1.94 -14.71 -27.35
C GLU A 195 1.41 -13.55 -26.48
N ASN A 196 1.66 -13.58 -25.17
CA ASN A 196 1.19 -12.60 -24.20
C ASN A 196 2.28 -11.59 -23.78
N VAL A 197 3.47 -11.64 -24.40
CA VAL A 197 4.57 -10.72 -24.11
C VAL A 197 4.25 -9.35 -24.71
N VAL A 198 4.14 -8.35 -23.84
CA VAL A 198 3.93 -6.95 -24.26
C VAL A 198 5.26 -6.21 -24.29
N GLU A 199 5.49 -5.42 -25.33
CA GLU A 199 6.74 -4.68 -25.56
C GLU A 199 7.19 -3.83 -24.36
N ARG A 200 6.24 -3.25 -23.62
CA ARG A 200 6.52 -2.43 -22.44
C ARG A 200 6.94 -3.23 -21.21
N ARG A 201 6.68 -4.54 -21.18
CA ARG A 201 6.95 -5.46 -20.06
C ARG A 201 7.72 -6.72 -20.49
N ARG A 202 8.60 -6.61 -21.50
CA ARG A 202 9.39 -7.76 -22.01
C ARG A 202 10.23 -8.48 -20.94
N ASN A 203 10.56 -7.80 -19.84
CA ASN A 203 11.37 -8.37 -18.76
C ASN A 203 10.53 -9.12 -17.70
N VAL A 204 9.19 -9.07 -17.78
CA VAL A 204 8.29 -9.85 -16.92
C VAL A 204 8.14 -11.23 -17.55
N GLN A 205 8.85 -12.20 -16.98
CA GLN A 205 8.88 -13.58 -17.49
C GLN A 205 7.89 -14.50 -16.78
N GLU A 206 7.38 -14.07 -15.61
CA GLU A 206 6.47 -14.84 -14.78
C GLU A 206 5.32 -13.97 -14.28
N TRP A 207 4.18 -14.58 -14.02
CA TRP A 207 3.03 -13.97 -13.35
C TRP A 207 2.59 -14.88 -12.21
N THR A 208 2.06 -14.28 -11.14
CA THR A 208 1.68 -15.02 -9.94
C THR A 208 0.16 -15.03 -9.78
N VAL A 209 -0.41 -16.20 -9.51
CA VAL A 209 -1.81 -16.35 -9.11
C VAL A 209 -1.82 -16.78 -7.65
N THR A 210 -2.62 -16.08 -6.85
CA THR A 210 -2.85 -16.43 -5.46
C THR A 210 -4.31 -16.84 -5.30
N LEU A 211 -4.55 -18.03 -4.76
CA LEU A 211 -5.87 -18.50 -4.35
C LEU A 211 -5.94 -18.43 -2.83
N ALA A 212 -6.96 -17.76 -2.30
CA ALA A 212 -7.22 -17.64 -0.87
C ALA A 212 -8.50 -18.40 -0.53
N PHE A 213 -8.37 -19.45 0.28
CA PHE A 213 -9.50 -20.27 0.73
C PHE A 213 -9.78 -19.96 2.21
N PRO A 214 -10.94 -19.38 2.56
CA PRO A 214 -11.28 -19.15 3.96
C PRO A 214 -11.47 -20.48 4.69
N ASN A 215 -10.90 -20.60 5.89
CA ASN A 215 -10.97 -21.75 6.77
C ASN A 215 -12.11 -21.62 7.81
N GLN A 216 -12.87 -20.53 7.78
CA GLN A 216 -13.99 -20.22 8.68
C GLN A 216 -15.00 -19.31 7.94
N GLU A 217 -16.00 -18.81 8.66
CA GLU A 217 -16.89 -17.77 8.14
C GLU A 217 -16.05 -16.53 7.77
N ARG A 218 -16.33 -15.93 6.61
CA ARG A 218 -15.58 -14.76 6.14
C ARG A 218 -15.93 -13.55 6.99
N LEU A 219 -15.04 -12.56 6.98
CA LEU A 219 -15.34 -11.23 7.52
C LEU A 219 -16.35 -10.53 6.60
N HIS A 220 -17.63 -10.85 6.78
CA HIS A 220 -18.70 -10.31 5.95
C HIS A 220 -19.06 -8.89 6.40
N ARG A 221 -18.49 -7.87 5.75
CA ARG A 221 -19.06 -6.50 5.75
C ARG A 221 -20.29 -6.40 4.83
N GLY A 222 -21.22 -7.35 4.93
CA GLY A 222 -22.47 -7.36 4.15
C GLY A 222 -22.35 -7.74 2.66
N LYS A 223 -21.19 -8.23 2.20
CA LYS A 223 -21.01 -8.76 0.83
C LYS A 223 -21.12 -10.29 0.81
N SER A 224 -21.86 -10.82 -0.18
CA SER A 224 -22.21 -12.25 -0.27
C SER A 224 -21.38 -13.05 -1.28
N LEU A 225 -20.49 -12.42 -2.05
CA LEU A 225 -19.77 -13.06 -3.15
C LEU A 225 -18.25 -13.05 -2.92
N PRO A 226 -17.53 -14.13 -3.31
CA PRO A 226 -16.08 -14.14 -3.29
C PRO A 226 -15.52 -13.07 -4.25
N GLY A 227 -14.65 -12.20 -3.75
CA GLY A 227 -14.00 -11.18 -4.56
C GLY A 227 -12.90 -11.77 -5.45
N ILE A 228 -12.84 -11.33 -6.71
CA ILE A 228 -11.64 -11.43 -7.53
C ILE A 228 -10.91 -10.10 -7.34
N TYR A 229 -9.70 -10.16 -6.80
CA TYR A 229 -8.85 -8.99 -6.61
C TYR A 229 -7.74 -8.99 -7.66
N ALA A 230 -7.37 -7.78 -8.08
CA ALA A 230 -6.31 -7.58 -9.05
C ALA A 230 -5.56 -6.30 -8.70
N PHE A 231 -4.24 -6.37 -8.83
CA PHE A 231 -3.32 -5.27 -8.52
C PHE A 231 -3.50 -4.04 -9.42
N LEU A 232 -4.20 -4.19 -10.54
CA LEU A 232 -4.62 -3.12 -11.43
C LEU A 232 -6.11 -3.28 -11.73
N PRO A 233 -6.86 -2.17 -11.89
CA PRO A 233 -8.26 -2.24 -12.32
C PRO A 233 -8.37 -3.10 -13.57
N THR A 234 -9.24 -4.10 -13.53
CA THR A 234 -9.55 -4.98 -14.65
C THR A 234 -10.58 -4.37 -15.60
N GLU A 235 -11.23 -3.29 -15.18
CA GLU A 235 -12.19 -2.53 -15.99
C GLU A 235 -11.50 -1.35 -16.68
N MET A 236 -11.73 -1.25 -18.00
CA MET A 236 -11.28 -0.13 -18.86
C MET A 236 -12.29 1.01 -18.87
#